data_AF-A0A7S0HKX6-F1
#
_entry.id   AF-A0A7S0HKX6-F1
#
_cell.length_a   1.000
_cell.length_b   1.000
_cell.length_c   1.000
_cell.angle_alpha   90.00
_cell.angle_beta   90.00
_cell.angle_gamma   90.00
#
_symmetry.space_group_name_H-M   'P 1'
#
loop_
_entity.id
_entity.type
_entity.pdbx_description
1 polymer ?
#
loop_
_entity_poly.entity_id
_entity_poly.type
_entity_poly.pdbx_seq_one_letter_code
_entity_poly.pdbx_strand_id
1 'polypeptide(L)'
;AHRNIQVPLVLMQMRFDGKFGFFGGIVEAGESMQHALVRELREELNYVASPNLEGFEHIVSHEVPSERMRAHFYAKEVTTEEFFEVERNSHKALHFGSETLGVFRAPLFVN
;
A
#
# COMPACT_ATOMS: atom_id res chain seq x y z
N ALA A 1 11.40 -23.41 -24.72
CA ALA A 1 9.99 -22.97 -24.75
C ALA A 1 9.85 -21.81 -23.78
N HIS A 2 9.67 -20.58 -24.28
CA HIS A 2 9.41 -19.42 -23.42
C HIS A 2 7.98 -19.56 -22.88
N ARG A 3 7.83 -19.80 -21.57
CA ARG A 3 6.51 -19.73 -20.94
C ARG A 3 6.11 -18.27 -20.90
N ASN A 4 4.91 -17.96 -21.42
CA ASN A 4 4.32 -16.63 -21.31
C ASN A 4 3.77 -16.48 -19.88
N ILE A 5 4.66 -16.23 -18.92
CA ILE A 5 4.30 -16.06 -17.51
C ILE A 5 3.89 -14.61 -17.31
N GLN A 6 2.62 -14.37 -17.00
CA GLN A 6 2.19 -13.08 -16.47
C GLN A 6 2.50 -13.07 -14.97
N VAL A 7 3.31 -12.10 -14.55
CA VAL A 7 3.68 -11.89 -13.15
C VAL A 7 3.00 -10.60 -12.70
N PRO A 8 2.24 -10.60 -11.59
CA PRO A 8 1.60 -9.39 -11.10
C PRO A 8 2.65 -8.37 -10.64
N LEU A 9 2.35 -7.10 -10.84
CA LEU A 9 3.11 -6.00 -10.25
C LEU A 9 2.50 -5.69 -8.89
N VAL A 10 3.34 -5.64 -7.85
CA VAL A 10 2.92 -5.27 -6.49
C VAL A 10 3.77 -4.10 -6.04
N LEU A 11 3.13 -3.03 -5.58
CA LEU A 11 3.80 -1.83 -5.11
C LEU A 11 4.01 -1.91 -3.60
N MET A 12 5.24 -1.66 -3.15
CA MET A 12 5.65 -1.60 -1.76
C MET A 12 6.46 -0.33 -1.50
N GLN A 13 6.75 -0.04 -0.23
CA GLN A 13 7.55 1.11 0.18
C GLN A 13 8.73 0.74 1.09
N MET A 14 9.80 1.53 0.98
CA MET A 14 10.82 1.65 2.01
C MET A 14 10.33 2.63 3.06
N ARG A 15 10.20 2.18 4.31
CA ARG A 15 9.76 2.99 5.44
C ARG A 15 10.92 3.77 6.06
N PHE A 16 10.59 4.79 6.86
CA PHE A 16 11.56 5.59 7.63
C PHE A 16 12.46 4.76 8.56
N ASP A 17 11.98 3.61 9.03
CA ASP A 17 12.72 2.68 9.90
C ASP A 17 13.63 1.71 9.14
N GLY A 18 13.76 1.89 7.82
CA GLY A 18 14.60 1.07 6.94
C GLY A 18 14.01 -0.30 6.61
N LYS A 19 12.75 -0.56 6.97
CA LYS A 19 12.05 -1.81 6.63
C LYS A 19 11.20 -1.64 5.36
N PHE A 20 10.95 -2.76 4.69
CA PHE A 20 9.96 -2.83 3.63
C PHE A 20 8.57 -3.05 4.20
N GLY A 21 7.59 -2.35 3.63
CA GLY A 21 6.19 -2.46 4.04
C GLY A 21 5.22 -2.10 2.93
N PHE A 22 3.94 -2.17 3.26
CA PHE A 22 2.85 -1.64 2.44
C PHE A 22 2.44 -0.25 2.93
N PHE A 23 1.68 0.45 2.12
CA PHE A 23 1.09 1.75 2.46
C PHE A 23 -0.03 1.57 3.47
N GLY A 24 -0.13 2.50 4.42
CA GLY A 24 -1.09 2.43 5.51
C GLY A 24 -0.48 2.85 6.84
N GLY A 25 -1.33 3.00 7.85
CA GLY A 25 -0.90 3.47 9.16
C GLY A 25 -1.88 3.09 10.26
N ILE A 26 -1.75 3.79 11.38
CA ILE A 26 -2.54 3.55 12.58
C ILE A 26 -3.92 4.20 12.40
N VAL A 27 -4.98 3.47 12.76
CA VAL A 27 -6.33 4.05 12.84
C VAL A 27 -6.41 4.98 14.04
N GLU A 28 -6.71 6.25 13.82
CA GLU A 28 -6.75 7.23 14.90
C GLU A 28 -8.02 7.09 15.77
N ALA A 29 -8.00 7.68 16.97
CA ALA A 29 -9.13 7.62 17.89
C ALA A 29 -10.37 8.33 17.29
N GLY A 30 -11.46 7.59 17.14
CA GLY A 30 -12.70 8.08 16.54
C GLY A 30 -12.75 7.97 15.01
N GLU A 31 -11.67 7.49 14.38
CA GLU A 31 -11.62 7.22 12.94
C GLU A 31 -12.13 5.81 12.63
N SER A 32 -12.82 5.65 11.50
CA SER A 32 -13.13 4.32 10.97
C SER A 32 -11.93 3.75 10.21
N MET A 33 -11.82 2.44 10.15
CA MET A 33 -10.73 1.79 9.39
C MET A 33 -10.71 2.19 7.92
N GLN A 34 -11.89 2.43 7.33
CA GLN A 34 -12.05 2.89 5.96
C GLN A 34 -11.48 4.30 5.78
N HIS A 35 -11.82 5.23 6.68
CA HIS A 35 -11.29 6.59 6.62
C HIS A 35 -9.78 6.62 6.83
N ALA A 36 -9.27 5.82 7.78
CA ALA A 36 -7.84 5.69 8.01
C ALA A 36 -7.13 5.22 6.75
N LEU A 37 -7.57 4.13 6.12
CA LEU A 37 -6.93 3.62 4.91
C LEU A 37 -6.95 4.64 3.76
N VAL A 38 -8.08 5.33 3.54
CA VAL A 38 -8.18 6.36 2.49
C VAL A 38 -7.24 7.54 2.76
N ARG A 39 -7.15 7.99 4.02
CA ARG A 39 -6.24 9.06 4.45
C ARG A 39 -4.78 8.67 4.24
N GLU A 40 -4.38 7.50 4.74
CA GLU A 40 -3.00 7.00 4.65
C GLU A 40 -2.55 6.81 3.20
N LEU A 41 -3.40 6.26 2.32
CA LEU A 41 -3.08 6.13 0.89
C LEU A 41 -2.88 7.50 0.21
N ARG A 42 -3.58 8.53 0.66
CA ARG A 42 -3.36 9.89 0.15
C ARG A 42 -2.05 10.48 0.68
N GLU A 43 -1.77 10.29 1.96
CA GLU A 43 -0.62 10.86 2.66
C GLU A 43 0.71 10.21 2.25
N GLU A 44 0.75 8.89 2.10
CA GLU A 44 1.98 8.12 1.79
C GLU A 44 2.17 7.84 0.30
N LEU A 45 1.08 7.74 -0.48
CA LEU A 45 1.13 7.29 -1.87
C LEU A 45 0.59 8.32 -2.88
N ASN A 46 0.05 9.45 -2.41
CA ASN A 46 -0.66 10.44 -3.26
C ASN A 46 -1.77 9.81 -4.10
N TYR A 47 -2.43 8.78 -3.54
CA TYR A 47 -3.50 8.05 -4.20
C TYR A 47 -4.87 8.46 -3.64
N VAL A 48 -5.82 8.74 -4.54
CA VAL A 48 -7.19 9.12 -4.17
C VAL A 48 -8.08 7.89 -4.28
N ALA A 49 -8.21 7.16 -3.17
CA ALA A 49 -9.12 6.03 -3.07
C ALA A 49 -10.59 6.48 -2.95
N SER A 50 -11.52 5.59 -3.34
CA SER A 50 -12.95 5.79 -3.06
C SER A 50 -13.19 5.81 -1.54
N PRO A 51 -13.98 6.75 -1.00
CA PRO A 51 -14.30 6.81 0.43
C PRO A 51 -14.92 5.51 0.98
N ASN A 52 -15.59 4.75 0.13
CA ASN A 52 -16.22 3.48 0.48
C ASN A 52 -15.30 2.26 0.23
N LEU A 53 -14.01 2.49 -0.06
CA LEU A 53 -13.03 1.45 -0.42
C LEU A 53 -13.47 0.59 -1.61
N GLU A 54 -14.14 1.20 -2.60
CA GLU A 54 -14.56 0.48 -3.80
C GLU A 54 -13.36 -0.15 -4.53
N GLY A 55 -13.49 -1.45 -4.82
CA GLY A 55 -12.45 -2.28 -5.42
C GLY A 55 -11.38 -2.80 -4.46
N PHE A 56 -11.40 -2.42 -3.19
CA PHE A 56 -10.54 -3.03 -2.17
C PHE A 56 -11.20 -4.27 -1.59
N GLU A 57 -10.40 -5.32 -1.44
CA GLU A 57 -10.75 -6.54 -0.74
C GLU A 57 -10.00 -6.60 0.58
N HIS A 58 -10.72 -6.93 1.66
CA HIS A 58 -10.08 -7.29 2.92
C HIS A 58 -9.49 -8.69 2.80
N ILE A 59 -8.17 -8.82 2.95
CA ILE A 59 -7.47 -10.08 2.75
C ILE A 59 -7.30 -10.83 4.06
N VAL A 60 -6.81 -10.16 5.09
CA VAL A 60 -6.53 -10.78 6.38
C VAL A 60 -6.47 -9.75 7.51
N SER A 61 -6.79 -10.20 8.72
CA SER A 61 -6.47 -9.48 9.95
C SER A 61 -5.52 -10.34 10.78
N HIS A 62 -4.42 -9.75 11.27
CA HIS A 62 -3.47 -10.46 12.12
C HIS A 62 -3.28 -9.71 13.43
N GLU A 63 -3.30 -10.44 14.55
CA GLU A 63 -2.91 -9.86 15.83
C GLU A 63 -1.39 -9.74 15.88
N VAL A 64 -0.89 -8.59 16.32
CA VAL A 64 0.53 -8.33 16.53
C VAL A 64 0.74 -8.06 18.02
N PRO A 65 0.83 -9.12 18.86
CA PRO A 65 0.83 -8.96 20.31
C PRO A 65 1.99 -8.10 20.83
N SER A 66 3.15 -8.17 20.17
CA SER A 66 4.33 -7.36 20.48
C SER A 66 4.07 -5.86 20.41
N GLU A 67 3.12 -5.46 19.56
CA GLU A 67 2.76 -4.06 19.33
C GLU A 67 1.35 -3.73 19.87
N ARG A 68 0.69 -4.70 20.55
CA ARG A 68 -0.67 -4.60 21.07
C ARG A 68 -1.69 -4.09 20.04
N MET A 69 -1.52 -4.48 18.78
CA MET A 69 -2.36 -4.04 17.68
C MET A 69 -2.92 -5.20 16.88
N ARG A 70 -3.91 -4.89 16.04
CA ARG A 70 -4.41 -5.79 14.99
C ARG A 70 -4.18 -5.12 13.65
N ALA A 71 -3.37 -5.73 12.81
CA ALA A 71 -3.09 -5.26 11.46
C ALA A 71 -4.14 -5.81 10.49
N HIS A 72 -4.76 -4.91 9.72
CA HIS A 72 -5.76 -5.25 8.72
C HIS A 72 -5.16 -5.01 7.33
N PHE A 73 -5.08 -6.06 6.51
CA PHE A 73 -4.48 -5.98 5.19
C PHE A 73 -5.56 -5.99 4.11
N TYR A 74 -5.46 -5.04 3.18
CA TYR A 74 -6.36 -4.86 2.06
C TYR A 74 -5.56 -4.91 0.75
N ALA A 75 -6.18 -5.40 -0.32
CA ALA A 75 -5.62 -5.36 -1.66
C ALA A 75 -6.64 -4.75 -2.63
N LYS A 76 -6.15 -4.02 -3.63
CA LYS A 76 -6.95 -3.53 -4.75
C LYS A 76 -6.22 -3.89 -6.04
N GLU A 77 -6.91 -4.61 -6.92
CA GLU A 77 -6.44 -4.81 -8.27
C GLU A 77 -6.66 -3.51 -9.06
N VAL A 78 -5.65 -3.11 -9.82
CA VAL A 78 -5.65 -1.89 -10.64
C VAL A 78 -5.16 -2.21 -12.04
N THR A 79 -5.50 -1.34 -12.99
CA THR A 79 -4.94 -1.46 -14.35
C THR A 79 -3.44 -1.18 -14.32
N THR A 80 -2.73 -1.62 -15.37
CA THR A 80 -1.29 -1.34 -15.48
C THR A 80 -1.03 0.17 -15.61
N GLU A 81 -1.94 0.89 -16.26
CA GLU A 81 -1.90 2.34 -16.41
C GLU A 81 -2.03 3.05 -15.06
N GLU A 82 -3.01 2.65 -14.24
CA GLU A 82 -3.20 3.19 -12.89
C GLU A 82 -1.99 2.86 -12.01
N PHE A 83 -1.46 1.64 -12.08
CA PHE A 83 -0.25 1.25 -11.34
C PHE A 83 0.93 2.19 -11.64
N PHE A 84 1.22 2.44 -12.92
CA PHE A 84 2.33 3.33 -13.30
C PHE A 84 2.05 4.80 -12.98
N GLU A 85 0.81 5.24 -13.01
CA GLU A 85 0.44 6.58 -12.59
C GLU A 85 0.69 6.78 -11.09
N VAL A 86 0.26 5.82 -10.27
CA VAL A 86 0.48 5.81 -8.82
C VAL A 86 1.97 5.80 -8.50
N GLU A 87 2.74 4.89 -9.11
CA GLU A 87 4.18 4.83 -8.92
C GLU A 87 4.87 6.15 -9.29
N ARG A 88 4.55 6.72 -10.46
CA ARG A 88 5.13 7.98 -10.94
C ARG A 88 4.81 9.15 -10.01
N ASN A 89 3.62 9.20 -9.43
CA ASN A 89 3.15 10.31 -8.61
C ASN A 89 3.42 10.14 -7.11
N SER A 90 3.90 8.97 -6.67
CA SER A 90 4.21 8.68 -5.26
C SER A 90 5.15 9.71 -4.61
N HIS A 91 6.13 10.24 -5.35
CA HIS A 91 7.07 11.26 -4.86
C HIS A 91 6.42 12.62 -4.50
N LYS A 92 5.15 12.81 -4.86
CA LYS A 92 4.37 14.01 -4.53
C LYS A 92 3.53 13.83 -3.26
N ALA A 93 3.55 12.63 -2.66
CA ALA A 93 2.83 12.34 -1.44
C ALA A 93 3.34 13.20 -0.28
N LEU A 94 2.45 13.49 0.67
CA LEU A 94 2.76 14.36 1.80
C LEU A 94 3.93 13.82 2.62
N HIS A 95 4.01 12.49 2.78
CA HIS A 95 5.01 11.83 3.61
C HIS A 95 6.21 11.28 2.81
N PHE A 96 6.35 11.69 1.55
CA PHE A 96 7.53 11.33 0.77
C PHE A 96 8.78 12.02 1.33
N GLY A 97 9.78 11.22 1.68
CA GLY A 97 11.02 11.66 2.31
C GLY A 97 10.97 11.77 3.84
N SER A 98 9.81 11.55 4.48
CA SER A 98 9.68 11.49 5.95
C SER A 98 9.34 10.09 6.43
N GLU A 99 8.18 9.56 6.07
CA GLU A 99 7.70 8.22 6.47
C GLU A 99 7.91 7.20 5.36
N THR A 100 7.79 7.64 4.11
CA THR A 100 8.04 6.87 2.89
C THR A 100 9.32 7.35 2.22
N LEU A 101 10.37 6.52 2.20
CA LEU A 101 11.67 6.86 1.59
C LEU A 101 11.77 6.48 0.10
N GLY A 102 10.73 5.83 -0.44
CA GLY A 102 10.65 5.45 -1.84
C GLY A 102 9.73 4.26 -2.05
N VAL A 103 9.19 4.13 -3.26
CA VAL A 103 8.37 3.00 -3.67
C VAL A 103 9.17 2.03 -4.53
N PHE A 104 8.84 0.74 -4.47
CA PHE A 104 9.45 -0.28 -5.30
C PHE A 104 8.44 -1.36 -5.68
N ARG A 105 8.73 -2.06 -6.78
CA ARG A 105 7.93 -3.21 -7.23
C ARG A 105 8.46 -4.47 -6.58
N ALA A 106 7.61 -5.22 -5.88
CA ALA A 106 8.02 -6.48 -5.27
C ALA A 106 8.41 -7.49 -6.39
N PRO A 107 9.61 -8.10 -6.34
CA PRO A 107 10.03 -9.06 -7.35
C PRO A 107 9.33 -10.41 -7.12
N LEU A 108 8.33 -10.71 -7.95
CA LEU A 108 7.55 -11.96 -7.87
C LEU A 108 7.92 -12.99 -8.95
N PHE A 109 8.90 -12.69 -9.80
CA PHE A 109 9.46 -13.67 -10.71
C PHE A 109 10.49 -14.52 -9.98
N VAL A 110 10.46 -15.83 -10.21
CA VAL A 110 11.52 -16.77 -9.81
C VAL A 110 12.20 -17.28 -11.07
N ASN A 111 13.52 -17.39 -11.04
CA ASN A 111 14.32 -17.96 -12.13
C ASN A 111 14.14 -19.47 -12.24
#